data_AF-A0A2A2IBD2-F1
#
_entry.id   AF-A0A2A2IBD2-F1
#
_cell.length_a   1.000
_cell.length_b   1.000
_cell.length_c   1.000
_cell.angle_alpha   90.00
_cell.angle_beta   90.00
_cell.angle_gamma   90.00
#
_symmetry.space_group_name_H-M   'P 1'
#
loop_
_entity.id
_entity.type
_entity.pdbx_description
1 polymer ?
#
loop_
_entity_poly.entity_id
_entity_poly.type
_entity_poly.pdbx_seq_one_letter_code
_entity_poly.pdbx_strand_id
1 'polypeptide(L)' 'MGPENTLENQIEQLRNKMYKAFEDKGDYDDIIKISQKLDGLLNQLEYLNNQKNKV' A
#
# COMPACT_ATOMS: atom_id res chain seq x y z
N MET A 1 -6.99 -1.63 -18.60
CA MET A 1 -6.63 -1.89 -17.20
C MET A 1 -7.89 -1.70 -16.37
N GLY A 2 -8.39 -2.74 -15.72
CA GLY A 2 -9.59 -2.64 -14.87
C GLY A 2 -9.34 -1.86 -13.57
N PRO A 3 -10.40 -1.55 -12.80
CA PRO A 3 -10.31 -0.83 -11.53
C PRO A 3 -9.42 -1.54 -10.50
N GLU A 4 -9.15 -2.83 -10.69
CA GLU A 4 -8.24 -3.60 -9.83
C GLU A 4 -6.74 -3.22 -9.95
N ASN A 5 -6.35 -2.43 -10.95
CA ASN A 5 -4.96 -1.99 -11.13
C ASN A 5 -4.67 -0.56 -10.64
N THR A 6 -5.64 0.11 -10.00
CA THR A 6 -5.37 1.46 -9.45
C THR A 6 -4.38 1.38 -8.30
N LEU A 7 -3.61 2.45 -8.13
CA LEU A 7 -2.66 2.57 -7.02
C LEU A 7 -3.36 2.44 -5.66
N GLU A 8 -4.57 2.99 -5.55
CA GLU A 8 -5.42 2.90 -4.37
C GLU A 8 -5.82 1.44 -4.07
N ASN A 9 -6.19 0.66 -5.08
CA ASN A 9 -6.54 -0.75 -4.88
C ASN A 9 -5.32 -1.58 -4.44
N GLN A 10 -4.13 -1.29 -4.97
CA GLN A 10 -2.89 -1.94 -4.55
C GLN A 10 -2.52 -1.61 -3.09
N ILE A 11 -2.76 -0.37 -2.66
CA ILE A 11 -2.61 0.08 -1.28
C ILE A 11 -3.56 -0.72 -0.37
N GLU A 12 -4.84 -0.83 -0.72
CA GLU A 12 -5.82 -1.59 0.08
C GLU A 12 -5.50 -3.09 0.14
N GLN A 13 -5.01 -3.68 -0.95
CA GLN A 13 -4.55 -5.07 -0.95
C GLN A 13 -3.35 -5.28 -0.01
N LEU A 14 -2.39 -4.35 0.03
CA LEU A 14 -1.24 -4.44 0.93
C LEU A 14 -1.63 -4.20 2.39
N ARG A 15 -2.54 -3.25 2.68
CA ARG A 15 -3.12 -3.06 4.02
C ARG A 15 -3.74 -4.35 4.53
N ASN A 16 -4.60 -4.99 3.70
CA ASN A 16 -5.23 -6.26 4.06
C ASN A 16 -4.21 -7.38 4.31
N LYS A 17 -3.12 -7.45 3.52
CA LYS A 17 -2.04 -8.42 3.76
C LYS A 17 -1.29 -8.14 5.06
N MET A 18 -1.04 -6.88 5.38
CA MET A 18 -0.37 -6.48 6.63
C MET A 18 -1.20 -6.88 7.85
N TYR A 19 -2.52 -6.60 7.82
CA TYR A 19 -3.42 -6.97 8.91
C TYR A 19 -3.50 -8.47 9.11
N LYS A 20 -3.63 -9.26 8.04
CA LYS A 20 -3.61 -10.71 8.13
C LYS A 20 -2.30 -11.26 8.70
N ALA A 21 -1.16 -10.74 8.23
CA ALA A 21 0.14 -11.14 8.75
C ALA A 21 0.29 -10.83 10.25
N PHE A 22 -0.26 -9.71 10.71
CA PHE A 22 -0.30 -9.36 12.13
C PHE A 22 -1.23 -10.28 12.94
N GLU A 23 -2.44 -10.54 12.45
CA GLU A 23 -3.44 -11.40 13.11
C GLU A 23 -2.98 -12.85 13.23
N ASP A 24 -2.33 -13.39 12.20
CA ASP A 24 -1.84 -14.76 12.15
C ASP A 24 -0.60 -14.99 13.04
N LYS A 25 -0.16 -13.97 13.81
CA LYS A 25 1.16 -13.94 14.48
C LYS A 25 2.30 -14.27 13.51
N GLY A 26 2.15 -13.81 12.27
CA GLY A 26 3.11 -14.02 11.20
C GLY A 26 4.48 -13.45 11.57
N ASP A 27 5.47 -13.85 10.78
CA ASP A 27 6.84 -13.39 10.96
C ASP A 27 6.88 -11.85 10.92
N TYR A 28 7.49 -11.27 11.96
CA TYR A 28 7.65 -9.83 12.07
C TYR A 28 8.39 -9.26 10.85
N ASP A 29 9.33 -10.03 10.29
CA ASP A 29 10.06 -9.64 9.08
C ASP A 29 9.13 -9.48 7.86
N ASP A 30 8.09 -10.29 7.76
CA ASP A 30 7.12 -10.22 6.67
C ASP A 30 6.18 -9.02 6.83
N ILE A 31 5.80 -8.69 8.07
CA ILE A 31 5.06 -7.46 8.38
C ILE A 31 5.91 -6.25 7.96
N ILE A 32 7.20 -6.21 8.32
CA ILE A 32 8.11 -5.12 7.96
C ILE A 32 8.23 -4.96 6.43
N LYS A 33 8.41 -6.07 5.69
CA LYS A 33 8.45 -6.04 4.21
C LYS A 33 7.15 -5.49 3.61
N ILE A 34 5.99 -5.85 4.17
CA ILE A 34 4.70 -5.35 3.70
C ILE A 34 4.59 -3.85 3.98
N SER A 35 4.96 -3.40 5.18
CA SER A 35 4.94 -1.98 5.58
C SER A 35 5.82 -1.12 4.67
N GLN A 36 7.04 -1.55 4.36
CA GLN A 36 7.94 -0.83 3.45
C GLN A 36 7.35 -0.68 2.04
N LYS A 37 6.69 -1.73 1.53
CA LYS A 37 6.01 -1.67 0.23
C LYS A 37 4.81 -0.73 0.27
N LEU A 38 4.04 -0.75 1.36
CA LEU A 38 2.90 0.12 1.56
C LEU A 38 3.32 1.60 1.59
N ASP A 39 4.38 1.93 2.32
CA ASP A 39 4.95 3.29 2.36
C ASP A 39 5.36 3.77 0.97
N GLY A 40 5.98 2.90 0.16
CA GLY A 40 6.32 3.20 -1.22
C GLY A 40 5.10 3.61 -2.06
N LEU A 41 4.01 2.85 -1.98
CA LEU A 41 2.79 3.16 -2.73
C LEU A 41 2.09 4.43 -2.21
N LEU A 42 2.09 4.66 -0.89
CA LEU A 42 1.51 5.87 -0.29
C LEU A 42 2.26 7.12 -0.74
N ASN A 43 3.60 7.08 -0.78
CA ASN A 43 4.42 8.17 -1.29
C ASN A 43 4.13 8.44 -2.78
N GLN A 44 3.93 7.40 -3.59
CA GLN A 44 3.52 7.56 -4.99
C GLN A 44 2.15 8.21 -5.11
N LEU A 45 1.20 7.82 -4.26
CA LEU A 45 -0.15 8.39 -4.27
C LEU A 45 -0.13 9.86 -3.86
N GLU A 46 0.64 10.19 -2.82
CA GLU A 46 0.84 11.57 -2.37
C GLU A 46 1.47 12.41 -3.49
N TYR A 47 2.50 11.91 -4.15
CA TYR A 47 3.12 12.59 -5.28
C TYR A 47 2.11 12.89 -6.39
N LEU A 48 1.30 11.91 -6.80
CA LEU A 48 0.28 12.07 -7.84
C LEU A 48 -0.80 13.10 -7.44
N ASN A 49 -1.26 13.05 -6.19
CA ASN A 49 -2.23 14.01 -5.66
C ASN A 49 -1.64 15.43 -5.62
N ASN A 50 -0.39 15.57 -5.20
CA ASN A 50 0.31 16.85 -5.18
C ASN A 50 0.55 17.43 -6.58
N GLN A 51 0.73 16.60 -7.60
CA GLN A 51 0.78 17.07 -8.99
C GLN A 51 -0.60 17.54 -9.48
N LYS A 52 -1.66 16.78 -9.17
CA LYS A 52 -3.04 17.13 -9.57
C LYS A 52 -3.51 18.45 -8.94
N ASN A 53 -3.11 18.75 -7.72
CA ASN A 53 -3.50 19.97 -7.00
C ASN A 53 -2.72 21.23 -7.41
N LYS A 54 -1.70 21.11 -8.26
CA LYS A 54 -0.90 22.24 -8.78
C LYS A 54 -1.39 22.77 -10.13
N VAL A 55 -2.40 22.14 -10.73
CA VAL A 55 -3.01 22.48 -12.02
C VAL A 55 -4.36 23.14 -11.78
#